data_AF-A0A5C7LPE4-F1
#
_entry.id   AF-A0A5C7LPE4-F1
#
_cell.length_a   1.000
_cell.length_b   1.000
_cell.length_c   1.000
_cell.angle_alpha   90.00
_cell.angle_beta   90.00
_cell.angle_gamma   90.00
#
_symmetry.space_group_name_H-M   'P 1'
#
loop_
_entity.id
_entity.type
_entity.pdbx_description
1 polymer ?
#
loop_
_entity_poly.entity_id
_entity_poly.type
_entity_poly.pdbx_seq_one_letter_code
_entity_poly.pdbx_strand_id
1 'polypeptide(L)'
;MSQNNSTLTFYCDNKRHLICVPYSVENLHRMAEILGIKRCWFHNAPGHPHYDIPKKRVAEIQAKCIVVSPRKILELTKQQVADTDRK
;
A
#
# COMPACT_ATOMS: atom_id res chain seq x y z
N MET A 1 -2.43 23.78 13.17
CA MET A 1 -2.32 23.21 11.82
C MET A 1 -3.03 21.88 11.83
N SER A 2 -4.24 21.83 11.28
CA SER A 2 -5.15 20.68 11.38
C SER A 2 -4.66 19.54 10.50
N GLN A 3 -4.01 18.54 11.09
CA GLN A 3 -3.69 17.29 10.41
C GLN A 3 -4.90 16.36 10.58
N ASN A 4 -5.74 16.30 9.54
CA ASN A 4 -6.74 15.24 9.41
C ASN A 4 -5.96 13.92 9.32
N ASN A 5 -5.84 13.24 10.46
CA ASN A 5 -5.02 12.05 10.59
C ASN A 5 -5.77 10.86 9.96
N SER A 6 -5.79 10.80 8.63
CA SER A 6 -6.28 9.62 7.90
C SER A 6 -5.40 8.44 8.30
N THR A 7 -5.91 7.56 9.15
CA THR A 7 -5.21 6.38 9.62
C THR A 7 -4.98 5.42 8.45
N LEU A 8 -3.76 5.44 7.89
CA LEU A 8 -3.36 4.51 6.84
C LEU A 8 -3.00 3.17 7.48
N THR A 9 -3.63 2.10 7.00
CA THR A 9 -3.25 0.73 7.37
C THR A 9 -2.38 0.14 6.27
N PHE A 10 -1.19 -0.34 6.62
CA PHE A 10 -0.24 -0.91 5.66
C PHE A 10 -0.39 -2.43 5.57
N TYR A 11 -0.43 -2.94 4.36
CA TYR A 11 -0.51 -4.37 4.07
C TYR A 11 0.60 -4.78 3.13
N CYS A 12 1.17 -5.95 3.37
CA CYS A 12 2.18 -6.51 2.49
C CYS A 12 2.04 -8.01 2.33
N ASP A 13 2.71 -8.58 1.33
CA ASP A 13 2.79 -10.02 1.16
C ASP A 13 4.25 -10.53 1.15
N ASN A 14 4.40 -11.85 1.07
CA ASN A 14 5.72 -12.50 0.99
C ASN A 14 6.40 -12.32 -0.38
N LYS A 15 5.72 -11.73 -1.36
CA LYS A 15 6.27 -11.40 -2.68
C LYS A 15 6.80 -9.96 -2.76
N ARG A 16 6.78 -9.24 -1.64
CA ARG A 16 7.22 -7.84 -1.47
C ARG A 16 6.24 -6.82 -2.02
N HIS A 17 5.01 -7.20 -2.36
CA HIS A 17 3.99 -6.21 -2.71
C HIS A 17 3.57 -5.48 -1.44
N LEU A 18 3.48 -4.16 -1.53
CA LEU A 18 3.15 -3.26 -0.44
C LEU A 18 2.06 -2.29 -0.90
N ILE A 19 0.97 -2.27 -0.15
CA ILE A 19 -0.18 -1.39 -0.36
C ILE A 19 -0.66 -0.78 0.96
N CYS A 20 -1.51 0.23 0.86
CA CYS A 20 -2.21 0.81 2.01
C CYS A 20 -3.72 0.84 1.80
N VAL A 21 -4.45 0.96 2.90
CA VAL A 21 -5.88 1.23 2.94
C VAL A 21 -6.12 2.51 3.77
N PRO A 22 -6.88 3.50 3.28
CA PRO A 22 -7.58 3.54 2.00
C PRO A 22 -6.65 3.48 0.78
N TYR A 23 -7.06 2.73 -0.24
CA TYR A 23 -6.25 2.45 -1.42
C TYR A 23 -6.40 3.58 -2.44
N SER A 24 -5.33 4.35 -2.62
CA SER A 24 -5.22 5.37 -3.67
C SER A 24 -3.76 5.60 -4.00
N VAL A 25 -3.45 6.09 -5.20
CA VAL A 25 -2.06 6.40 -5.58
C VAL A 25 -1.45 7.43 -4.63
N GLU A 26 -2.23 8.43 -4.22
CA GLU A 26 -1.78 9.43 -3.23
C GLU A 26 -1.42 8.79 -1.89
N ASN A 27 -2.27 7.90 -1.37
CA ASN A 27 -2.01 7.21 -0.10
C ASN A 27 -0.83 6.23 -0.22
N LEU A 28 -0.61 5.62 -1.39
CA LEU A 28 0.58 4.80 -1.65
C LEU A 28 1.85 5.64 -1.58
N HIS A 29 1.85 6.86 -2.11
CA HIS A 29 2.97 7.79 -1.97
C HIS A 29 3.20 8.21 -0.52
N ARG A 30 2.14 8.55 0.22
CA ARG A 30 2.23 8.88 1.65
C ARG A 30 2.76 7.70 2.47
N MET A 31 2.28 6.48 2.20
CA MET A 31 2.79 5.25 2.81
C MET A 31 4.29 5.08 2.54
N ALA A 32 4.73 5.27 1.29
CA ALA A 32 6.14 5.16 0.95
C ALA A 32 7.00 6.21 1.68
N GLU A 33 6.49 7.44 1.84
CA GLU A 33 7.15 8.50 2.61
C GLU A 33 7.27 8.13 4.10
N ILE A 34 6.19 7.62 4.71
CA ILE A 34 6.16 7.17 6.12
C ILE A 34 7.14 6.01 6.36
N LEU A 35 7.21 5.05 5.42
CA LEU A 35 8.08 3.88 5.51
C LEU A 35 9.52 4.14 5.02
N GLY A 36 9.79 5.34 4.48
CA GLY A 36 11.08 5.70 3.91
C GLY A 36 11.45 4.86 2.67
N ILE A 37 10.47 4.46 1.87
CA ILE A 37 10.66 3.73 0.60
C ILE A 37 10.74 4.74 -0.55
N LYS A 38 11.76 4.61 -1.38
CA LYS A 38 11.96 5.51 -2.53
C LYS A 38 10.88 5.29 -3.61
N ARG A 39 10.46 6.36 -4.28
CA ARG A 39 9.50 6.30 -5.40
C ARG A 39 9.92 5.41 -6.58
N CYS A 40 11.22 5.09 -6.73
CA CYS A 40 11.68 4.15 -7.76
C CYS A 40 11.16 2.70 -7.55
N TRP A 41 10.66 2.38 -6.37
CA TRP A 41 10.00 1.11 -6.06
C TRP A 41 8.49 1.14 -6.31
N PHE A 42 7.96 2.23 -6.86
CA PHE A 42 6.56 2.33 -7.26
C PHE A 42 6.34 1.67 -8.61
N HIS A 43 5.41 0.72 -8.65
CA HIS A 43 4.96 0.06 -9.85
C HIS A 43 3.56 0.57 -10.21
N ASN A 44 3.47 1.34 -11.29
CA ASN A 44 2.21 1.87 -11.82
C ASN A 44 1.63 0.95 -12.91
N ALA A 45 1.34 -0.30 -12.55
CA ALA A 45 0.66 -1.21 -13.46
C ALA A 45 -0.83 -0.82 -13.60
N PRO A 46 -1.41 -0.79 -14.81
CA PRO A 46 -2.83 -0.48 -15.00
C PRO A 46 -3.73 -1.35 -14.09
N GLY A 47 -4.56 -0.71 -13.28
CA GLY A 47 -5.47 -1.38 -12.34
C GLY A 47 -4.84 -1.93 -11.06
N HIS A 48 -3.50 -1.93 -10.95
CA HIS A 48 -2.78 -2.44 -9.78
C HIS A 48 -1.55 -1.59 -9.37
N PRO A 49 -1.65 -0.27 -9.15
CA PRO A 49 -0.57 0.51 -8.54
C PRO A 49 -0.12 -0.06 -7.18
N HIS A 50 1.16 -0.28 -6.97
CA HIS A 50 1.69 -0.75 -5.67
C HIS A 50 3.16 -0.37 -5.50
N TYR A 51 3.67 -0.54 -4.28
CA TYR A 51 5.10 -0.46 -4.01
C TYR A 51 5.70 -1.86 -3.86
N ASP A 52 6.99 -1.95 -4.18
CA ASP A 52 7.81 -3.10 -3.86
C ASP A 52 8.69 -2.82 -2.63
N ILE A 53 8.75 -3.78 -1.70
CA ILE A 53 9.67 -3.68 -0.57
C ILE A 53 11.11 -3.97 -1.07
N PRO A 54 12.10 -3.11 -0.77
CA PRO A 54 13.50 -3.40 -1.09
C PRO A 54 13.96 -4.70 -0.42
N LYS A 55 14.65 -5.58 -1.15
CA LYS A 55 15.06 -6.91 -0.67
C LYS A 55 15.76 -6.90 0.70
N LYS A 56 16.56 -5.86 0.98
CA LYS A 56 17.31 -5.72 2.24
C LYS A 56 16.48 -5.19 3.42
N ARG A 57 15.25 -4.72 3.19
CA ARG A 57 14.37 -4.10 4.20
C ARG A 57 13.07 -4.86 4.42
N VAL A 58 12.96 -6.10 3.90
CA VAL A 58 11.72 -6.91 4.00
C VAL A 58 11.30 -7.08 5.46
N ALA A 59 12.18 -7.56 6.33
CA ALA A 59 11.85 -7.78 7.74
C ALA A 59 11.42 -6.49 8.47
N GLU A 60 12.12 -5.37 8.24
CA GLU A 60 11.83 -4.07 8.84
C GLU A 60 10.44 -3.55 8.44
N ILE A 61 10.12 -3.64 7.14
CA ILE A 61 8.84 -3.15 6.61
C ILE A 61 7.70 -4.10 6.97
N GLN A 62 7.91 -5.42 6.88
CA GLN A 62 6.90 -6.41 7.27
C GLN A 62 6.51 -6.26 8.74
N ALA A 63 7.44 -5.93 9.64
CA ALA A 63 7.13 -5.66 11.04
C ALA A 63 6.19 -4.44 11.26
N LYS A 64 6.11 -3.53 10.29
CA LYS A 64 5.24 -2.33 10.31
C LYS A 64 3.94 -2.53 9.53
N CYS A 65 3.76 -3.68 8.90
CA CYS A 65 2.64 -3.97 8.00
C CYS A 65 1.89 -5.22 8.45
N ILE A 66 0.63 -5.31 8.05
CA ILE A 66 -0.14 -6.55 8.18
C ILE A 66 0.24 -7.45 7.02
N VAL A 67 0.89 -8.58 7.31
CA VAL A 67 1.24 -9.58 6.30
C VAL A 67 -0.02 -10.35 5.91
N VAL A 68 -0.38 -10.29 4.63
CA VAL A 68 -1.56 -10.96 4.07
C VAL A 68 -1.17 -11.76 2.83
N SER A 69 -2.11 -12.57 2.33
CA SER A 69 -1.90 -13.30 1.08
C SER A 69 -1.96 -12.34 -0.13
N PRO A 70 -1.29 -12.67 -1.25
CA PRO A 70 -1.40 -11.89 -2.49
C PRO A 70 -2.85 -11.72 -2.97
N ARG A 71 -3.69 -12.75 -2.74
CA ARG A 71 -5.13 -12.69 -3.04
C ARG A 71 -5.83 -11.62 -2.21
N LYS A 72 -5.47 -11.49 -0.92
CA LYS A 72 -6.05 -10.46 -0.04
C LYS A 72 -5.65 -9.05 -0.47
N ILE A 73 -4.42 -8.84 -0.96
CA ILE A 73 -4.01 -7.55 -1.55
C ILE A 73 -4.95 -7.17 -2.69
N LEU A 74 -5.19 -8.08 -3.64
CA LEU A 74 -6.09 -7.84 -4.77
C LEU A 74 -7.54 -7.56 -4.34
N GLU A 75 -8.01 -8.23 -3.29
CA GLU A 75 -9.33 -7.97 -2.72
C GLU A 75 -9.42 -6.55 -2.13
N LEU A 76 -8.42 -6.13 -1.36
CA LEU A 76 -8.35 -4.79 -0.75
C LEU A 76 -8.29 -3.69 -1.81
N THR A 77 -7.53 -3.89 -2.89
CA THR A 77 -7.47 -2.92 -3.99
C THR A 77 -8.80 -2.84 -4.75
N LYS A 78 -9.49 -3.97 -4.95
CA LYS A 78 -10.77 -4.02 -5.69
C LYS A 78 -11.96 -3.50 -4.88
N GLN A 79 -12.04 -3.83 -3.59
CA GLN A 79 -13.16 -3.42 -2.72
C GLN A 79 -13.26 -1.90 -2.60
N GLN A 80 -12.14 -1.21 -2.53
CA GLN A 80 -12.11 0.26 -2.47
C GLN A 80 -12.56 0.93 -3.78
N VAL A 81 -12.30 0.31 -4.94
CA VAL A 81 -12.80 0.79 -6.24
C VAL A 81 -14.33 0.66 -6.31
N ALA A 82 -14.89 -0.41 -5.76
CA ALA A 82 -16.34 -0.66 -5.79
C ALA A 82 -17.15 0.30 -4.88
N ASP A 83 -16.58 0.79 -3.78
CA ASP A 83 -17.22 1.80 -2.92
C ASP A 83 -17.15 3.22 -3.49
N THR A 84 -16.19 3.50 -4.36
CA THR A 84 -16.01 4.85 -4.95
C THR A 84 -17.00 5.12 -6.10
N ASP A 85 -17.52 4.06 -6.74
CA ASP A 85 -18.38 4.14 -7.94
C ASP A 85 -19.90 4.16 -7.64
N ARG A 86 -20.31 4.14 -6.35
CA ARG A 86 -21.72 4.19 -5.93
C ARG A 86 -22.24 5.58 -5.56
N LYS A 87 -21.63 6.65 -6.05
CA LYS A 87 -22.03 8.03 -5.76
C LYS A 87 -22.47 8.81 -6.98
#